data_AF-A0A7W1DC46-F1
#
_entry.id   AF-A0A7W1DC46-F1
#
_cell.length_a   1.000
_cell.length_b   1.000
_cell.length_c   1.000
_cell.angle_alpha   90.00
_cell.angle_beta   90.00
_cell.angle_gamma   90.00
#
_symmetry.space_group_name_H-M   'P 1'
#
loop_
_entity.id
_entity.type
_entity.pdbx_description
1 polymer ?
#
loop_
_entity_poly.entity_id
_entity_poly.type
_entity_poly.pdbx_seq_one_letter_code
_entity_poly.pdbx_strand_id
1 'polypeptide(L)'
;DEPASLGYAYALSGKRQEAFQIVDDLKQRSKRSYIPPTLIAIVYAGLGEKEQAFEWLDKAYNGQDSNLVYLKVDPMFDNLRSDPRYAGLLKRVGLP
;
A
#
# COMPACT_ATOMS: atom_id res chain seq x y z
N ASP A 1 6.14 -8.52 5.08
CA ASP A 1 6.52 -8.09 3.71
C ASP A 1 6.33 -9.15 2.64
N GLU A 2 6.59 -10.44 2.94
CA GLU A 2 6.49 -11.55 1.97
C GLU A 2 5.14 -11.62 1.22
N PRO A 3 3.96 -11.54 1.87
CA PRO A 3 2.69 -11.64 1.15
C PRO A 3 2.42 -10.41 0.27
N ALA A 4 2.80 -9.21 0.72
CA ALA A 4 2.55 -7.97 -0.02
C ALA A 4 3.41 -7.88 -1.28
N SER A 5 4.67 -8.30 -1.20
CA SER A 5 5.57 -8.35 -2.36
C SER A 5 5.06 -9.35 -3.41
N LEU A 6 4.52 -10.50 -2.98
CA LEU A 6 3.88 -11.47 -3.87
C LEU A 6 2.61 -10.90 -4.51
N GLY A 7 1.74 -10.24 -3.73
CA GLY A 7 0.54 -9.58 -4.26
C GLY A 7 0.87 -8.49 -5.28
N TYR A 8 1.89 -7.67 -5.00
CA TYR A 8 2.40 -6.67 -5.93
C TYR A 8 2.92 -7.30 -7.23
N ALA A 9 3.72 -8.37 -7.12
CA ALA A 9 4.24 -9.09 -8.28
C ALA A 9 3.12 -9.71 -9.14
N TYR A 10 2.08 -10.27 -8.51
CA TYR A 10 0.89 -10.74 -9.23
C TYR A 10 0.19 -9.59 -9.96
N ALA A 11 0.03 -8.45 -9.29
CA ALA A 11 -0.60 -7.29 -9.89
C ALA A 11 0.13 -6.80 -11.14
N LEU A 12 1.46 -6.66 -11.06
CA LEU A 12 2.29 -6.28 -12.21
C LEU A 12 2.29 -7.31 -13.34
N SER A 13 2.09 -8.59 -13.01
CA SER A 13 2.02 -9.68 -13.98
C SER A 13 0.64 -9.83 -14.62
N GLY A 14 -0.31 -8.92 -14.37
CA GLY A 14 -1.69 -9.00 -14.87
C GLY A 14 -2.56 -10.04 -14.16
N LYS A 15 -2.04 -10.71 -13.14
CA LYS A 15 -2.74 -11.70 -12.31
C LYS A 15 -3.59 -11.02 -11.24
N ARG A 16 -4.58 -10.25 -11.71
CA ARG A 16 -5.40 -9.37 -10.87
C ARG A 16 -6.17 -10.16 -9.80
N GLN A 17 -6.70 -11.33 -10.13
CA GLN A 17 -7.48 -12.13 -9.19
C GLN A 17 -6.61 -12.60 -8.02
N GLU A 18 -5.41 -13.10 -8.29
CA GLU A 18 -4.45 -13.55 -7.28
C GLU A 18 -3.95 -12.39 -6.42
N ALA A 19 -3.74 -11.20 -7.01
CA ALA A 19 -3.41 -10.00 -6.24
C ALA A 19 -4.55 -9.59 -5.28
N PHE A 20 -5.81 -9.64 -5.72
CA PHE A 20 -6.96 -9.39 -4.85
C PHE A 20 -7.12 -10.44 -3.74
N GLN A 21 -6.79 -11.71 -4.02
CA GLN A 21 -6.77 -12.75 -2.98
C GLN A 21 -5.75 -12.42 -1.88
N ILE A 22 -4.58 -11.90 -2.23
CA ILE A 22 -3.59 -11.42 -1.26
C ILE A 22 -4.12 -10.24 -0.44
N VAL A 23 -4.78 -9.28 -1.10
CA VAL A 23 -5.43 -8.15 -0.39
C VAL A 23 -6.43 -8.67 0.63
N ASP A 24 -7.28 -9.62 0.24
CA ASP A 24 -8.30 -10.17 1.14
C ASP A 24 -7.67 -10.97 2.29
N ASP A 25 -6.62 -11.77 2.05
CA ASP A 25 -5.87 -12.44 3.12
C ASP A 25 -5.30 -11.43 4.12
N LEU A 26 -4.59 -10.40 3.63
CA LEU A 26 -4.01 -9.37 4.48
C LEU A 26 -5.08 -8.65 5.31
N LYS A 27 -6.24 -8.33 4.72
CA LYS A 27 -7.39 -7.72 5.40
C LYS A 27 -8.04 -8.64 6.42
N GLN A 28 -8.09 -9.95 6.19
CA GLN A 28 -8.62 -10.89 7.18
C GLN A 28 -7.65 -11.08 8.33
N ARG A 29 -6.35 -11.14 8.04
CA ARG A 29 -5.29 -11.22 9.06
C ARG A 29 -5.24 -9.98 9.91
N SER A 30 -5.42 -8.79 9.32
CA SER A 30 -5.43 -7.52 10.06
C SER A 30 -6.54 -7.41 11.11
N LYS A 31 -7.59 -8.26 11.02
CA LYS A 31 -8.63 -8.35 12.06
C LYS A 31 -8.21 -9.14 13.30
N ARG A 32 -7.16 -9.95 13.19
CA ARG A 32 -6.70 -10.88 14.24
C ARG A 32 -5.35 -10.48 14.82
N SER A 33 -4.49 -9.87 14.01
CA SER A 33 -3.18 -9.37 14.43
C SER A 33 -2.86 -8.07 13.70
N TYR A 34 -1.94 -7.29 14.26
CA TYR A 34 -1.47 -6.08 13.58
C TYR A 34 -0.79 -6.45 12.26
N ILE A 35 -1.32 -5.91 11.17
CA ILE A 35 -0.73 -5.94 9.84
C ILE A 35 -0.56 -4.47 9.43
N PRO A 36 0.65 -4.01 9.08
CA PRO A 36 0.86 -2.64 8.63
C PRO A 36 -0.07 -2.31 7.43
N PRO A 37 -0.95 -1.29 7.53
CA PRO A 37 -1.84 -0.90 6.43
C PRO A 37 -1.11 -0.59 5.11
N THR A 38 0.15 -0.14 5.19
CA THR A 38 1.03 0.04 4.01
C THR A 38 1.18 -1.21 3.16
N LEU A 39 1.19 -2.41 3.75
CA LEU A 39 1.30 -3.67 3.00
C LEU A 39 0.09 -3.93 2.09
N ILE A 40 -1.10 -3.50 2.52
CA ILE A 40 -2.32 -3.60 1.71
C ILE A 40 -2.30 -2.51 0.62
N ALA A 41 -1.85 -1.31 0.97
CA ALA A 41 -1.69 -0.21 0.01
C ALA A 41 -0.75 -0.58 -1.14
N ILE A 42 0.35 -1.27 -0.86
CA ILE A 42 1.31 -1.75 -1.87
C ILE A 42 0.62 -2.61 -2.93
N VAL A 43 -0.21 -3.58 -2.52
CA VAL A 43 -0.85 -4.48 -3.49
C VAL A 43 -1.87 -3.72 -4.34
N TYR A 44 -2.66 -2.82 -3.74
CA TYR A 44 -3.56 -1.95 -4.49
C TYR A 44 -2.81 -1.00 -5.44
N ALA A 45 -1.66 -0.48 -5.02
CA ALA A 45 -0.81 0.32 -5.89
C ALA A 45 -0.36 -0.51 -7.10
N GLY A 46 0.16 -1.72 -6.91
CA GLY A 46 0.49 -2.63 -8.01
C GLY A 46 -0.68 -2.93 -8.96
N LEU A 47 -1.90 -3.01 -8.42
CA LEU A 47 -3.15 -3.25 -9.19
C LEU A 47 -3.63 -2.02 -9.97
N GLY A 48 -3.05 -0.85 -9.74
CA GLY A 48 -3.51 0.43 -10.30
C GLY A 48 -4.76 0.99 -9.62
N GLU A 49 -5.21 0.39 -8.51
CA GLU A 49 -6.40 0.78 -7.73
C GLU A 49 -6.03 1.94 -6.79
N LYS A 50 -5.83 3.13 -7.36
CA LYS A 50 -5.26 4.28 -6.65
C LYS A 50 -6.12 4.74 -5.47
N GLU A 51 -7.44 4.74 -5.64
CA GLU A 51 -8.41 5.15 -4.63
C GLU A 51 -8.25 4.30 -3.35
N GLN A 52 -8.22 2.98 -3.52
CA GLN A 52 -8.04 2.03 -2.43
C GLN A 52 -6.62 2.12 -1.86
N ALA A 53 -5.59 2.29 -2.71
CA ALA A 53 -4.22 2.47 -2.24
C ALA A 53 -4.12 3.68 -1.29
N PHE A 54 -4.69 4.83 -1.67
CA PHE A 54 -4.71 6.01 -0.81
C PHE A 54 -5.55 5.84 0.45
N GLU A 55 -6.69 5.15 0.38
CA GLU A 55 -7.48 4.82 1.58
C GLU A 55 -6.65 4.04 2.60
N TRP A 56 -5.86 3.07 2.14
CA TRP A 56 -4.98 2.27 3.00
C TRP A 56 -3.75 3.05 3.48
N LEU A 57 -3.23 3.98 2.68
CA LEU A 57 -2.17 4.90 3.12
C LEU A 57 -2.67 5.92 4.17
N ASP A 58 -3.91 6.39 4.08
CA ASP A 58 -4.49 7.23 5.12
C ASP A 58 -4.73 6.44 6.43
N LYS A 59 -5.14 5.16 6.32
CA LYS A 59 -5.20 4.26 7.49
C LYS A 59 -3.82 4.05 8.09
N ALA A 60 -2.79 3.86 7.27
CA ALA A 60 -1.41 3.77 7.72
C ALA A 60 -1.00 5.02 8.51
N TYR A 61 -1.33 6.20 7.97
CA TYR A 61 -1.01 7.48 8.62
C TYR A 61 -1.67 7.61 9.99
N ASN A 62 -2.99 7.38 10.06
CA ASN A 62 -3.74 7.48 11.30
C ASN A 62 -3.30 6.41 12.33
N GLY A 63 -2.89 5.23 11.85
CA GLY A 63 -2.38 4.14 12.67
C GLY A 63 -0.90 4.24 13.03
N GLN A 64 -0.21 5.32 12.64
CA GLN A 64 1.23 5.51 12.87
C GLN A 64 2.09 4.34 12.34
N ASP A 65 1.72 3.83 11.17
CA ASP A 65 2.46 2.74 10.51
C ASP A 65 3.90 3.18 10.21
N SER A 66 4.86 2.49 10.81
CA SER A 66 6.30 2.78 10.69
C SER A 66 6.81 2.71 9.25
N ASN A 67 6.16 1.97 8.36
CA ASN A 67 6.60 1.82 6.97
C ASN A 67 6.42 3.11 6.14
N LEU A 68 5.65 4.08 6.63
CA LEU A 68 5.46 5.36 5.96
C LEU A 68 6.76 6.14 5.77
N VAL A 69 7.79 5.89 6.57
CA VAL A 69 9.12 6.52 6.42
C VAL A 69 9.78 6.17 5.09
N TYR A 70 9.39 5.07 4.45
CA TYR A 70 9.94 4.61 3.18
C TYR A 70 9.19 5.13 1.96
N LEU A 71 8.07 5.85 2.13
CA LEU A 71 7.21 6.25 1.01
C LEU A 71 8.02 6.85 -0.15
N LYS A 72 8.88 7.83 0.13
CA LYS A 72 9.64 8.58 -0.89
C LYS A 72 10.61 7.72 -1.71
N VAL A 73 11.07 6.59 -1.16
CA VAL A 73 12.13 5.76 -1.76
C VAL A 73 11.64 4.41 -2.26
N ASP A 74 10.53 3.90 -1.73
CA ASP A 74 9.98 2.61 -2.12
C ASP A 74 9.40 2.67 -3.55
N PRO A 75 9.92 1.86 -4.50
CA PRO A 75 9.45 1.84 -5.87
C PRO A 75 8.03 1.27 -6.02
N MET A 76 7.51 0.54 -5.02
CA MET A 76 6.16 -0.01 -5.08
C MET A 76 5.07 1.08 -5.15
N PHE A 77 5.41 2.32 -4.78
CA PHE A 77 4.52 3.49 -4.88
C PHE A 77 4.78 4.39 -6.09
N ASP A 78 5.66 4.01 -7.03
CA ASP A 78 6.06 4.86 -8.17
C ASP A 78 4.85 5.34 -8.99
N ASN A 79 3.83 4.50 -9.15
CA ASN A 79 2.62 4.85 -9.90
C ASN A 79 1.68 5.82 -9.16
N LEU A 80 1.90 6.07 -7.87
CA LEU A 80 1.18 7.04 -7.06
C LEU A 80 1.90 8.39 -6.98
N ARG A 81 3.21 8.46 -7.29
CA ARG A 81 4.04 9.66 -7.09
C ARG A 81 3.57 10.89 -7.86
N SER A 82 2.90 10.71 -8.99
CA SER A 82 2.33 11.81 -9.79
C SER A 82 0.98 12.32 -9.28
N ASP A 83 0.35 11.62 -8.34
CA ASP A 83 -0.94 12.01 -7.78
C ASP A 83 -0.75 13.08 -6.67
N PRO A 84 -1.49 14.21 -6.70
CA PRO A 84 -1.36 15.26 -5.69
C PRO A 84 -1.59 14.78 -4.24
N ARG A 85 -2.40 13.73 -4.05
CA ARG A 85 -2.65 13.12 -2.74
C ARG A 85 -1.37 12.56 -2.12
N TYR A 86 -0.46 12.06 -2.95
CA TYR A 86 0.82 11.51 -2.51
C TYR A 86 1.73 12.59 -1.93
N ALA A 87 1.87 13.73 -2.61
CA ALA A 87 2.61 14.87 -2.07
C ALA A 87 2.02 15.39 -0.75
N GLY A 88 0.69 15.40 -0.62
CA GLY A 88 0.00 15.74 0.62
C GLY A 88 0.29 14.74 1.75
N LEU A 89 0.33 13.43 1.45
CA LEU A 89 0.71 12.40 2.40
C LEU A 89 2.16 12.56 2.88
N LEU A 90 3.13 12.75 1.97
CA LEU A 90 4.54 12.95 2.34
C LEU A 90 4.71 14.11 3.34
N LYS A 91 4.05 15.25 3.08
CA LYS A 91 4.06 16.41 3.99
C LYS A 91 3.50 16.07 5.37
N ARG A 92 2.38 15.34 5.43
CA ARG A 92 1.77 14.91 6.70
C ARG A 92 2.67 13.96 7.49
N VAL A 93 3.42 13.10 6.81
CA VAL A 93 4.41 12.17 7.41
C VAL A 93 5.70 12.90 7.82
N GLY A 94 5.96 14.10 7.31
CA GLY A 94 7.19 14.85 7.60
C GLY A 94 8.35 14.53 6.64
N LEU A 95 8.05 14.03 5.44
CA LEU A 95 9.02 13.77 4.38
C LEU A 95 9.02 14.93 3.38
N PRO A 96 10.05 15.82 3.39
CA PRO A 96 10.13 16.98 2.50
C PRO A 96 10.49 16.58 1.06
#